data_AF-A0A8T3C2S7-F1
#
_entry.id   AF-A0A8T3C2S7-F1
#
_cell.length_a   1.000
_cell.length_b   1.000
_cell.length_c   1.000
_cell.angle_alpha   90.00
_cell.angle_beta   90.00
_cell.angle_gamma   90.00
#
_symmetry.space_group_name_H-M   'P 1'
#
loop_
_entity.id
_entity.type
_entity.pdbx_description
1 polymer ?
#
loop_
_entity_poly.entity_id
_entity_poly.type
_entity_poly.pdbx_seq_one_letter_code
_entity_poly.pdbx_strand_id
1 'polypeptide(L)'
;MKASLKAHFEPERSSAIATLFLPAGDARVKASITEATFSKGPSLNSLSLSLEKPGSFIIDYNVPNQDFRFQFMNTVRLAEKPVSLTYTHMLGARQTAIDGSLQIDPANKLSVNYSFGSGNCKVKYAYAHGEFGRILVEPVYDLSKNTWDFAVSKKYDGGDSLKANYQTSSKVLGLEWNRDSKTNGCFKISAAFNLAEKNAIPKVFAESTLNYDF
;
A
#
# COMPACT_ATOMS: atom_id res chain seq x y z
N MET A 1 -26.48 -8.45 -17.44
CA MET A 1 -25.05 -8.53 -17.04
C MET A 1 -24.31 -7.39 -17.72
N LYS A 2 -23.50 -6.61 -17.00
CA LYS A 2 -22.66 -5.54 -17.58
C LYS A 2 -21.20 -5.89 -17.36
N ALA A 3 -20.52 -6.31 -18.41
CA ALA A 3 -19.06 -6.43 -18.42
C ALA A 3 -18.43 -5.05 -18.58
N SER A 4 -17.26 -4.82 -17.99
CA SER A 4 -16.50 -3.58 -18.21
C SER A 4 -15.09 -3.90 -18.70
N LEU A 5 -14.68 -3.25 -19.78
CA LEU A 5 -13.34 -3.31 -20.33
C LEU A 5 -12.64 -1.97 -20.10
N LYS A 6 -11.44 -2.00 -19.55
CA LYS A 6 -10.53 -0.85 -19.46
C LYS A 6 -9.28 -1.16 -20.26
N ALA A 7 -8.89 -0.27 -21.16
CA ALA A 7 -7.65 -0.37 -21.93
C ALA A 7 -6.85 0.91 -21.81
N HIS A 8 -5.53 0.79 -21.71
CA HIS A 8 -4.59 1.91 -21.66
C HIS A 8 -3.35 1.55 -22.49
N PHE A 9 -2.86 2.48 -23.30
CA PHE A 9 -1.70 2.28 -24.17
C PHE A 9 -0.69 3.39 -23.94
N GLU A 10 0.56 3.02 -23.69
CA GLU A 10 1.66 3.95 -23.45
C GLU A 10 2.69 3.83 -24.59
N PRO A 11 2.73 4.81 -25.53
CA PRO A 11 3.55 4.74 -26.73
C PRO A 11 5.06 4.65 -26.44
N GLU A 12 5.54 5.40 -25.43
CA GLU A 12 6.97 5.46 -25.08
C GLU A 12 7.52 4.12 -24.59
N ARG A 13 6.67 3.29 -23.98
CA ARG A 13 7.03 1.95 -23.48
C ARG A 13 6.60 0.82 -24.42
N SER A 14 5.95 1.15 -25.55
CA SER A 14 5.34 0.18 -26.46
C SER A 14 4.52 -0.89 -25.73
N SER A 15 3.80 -0.48 -24.68
CA SER A 15 3.09 -1.38 -23.77
C SER A 15 1.60 -1.06 -23.74
N ALA A 16 0.77 -2.10 -23.78
CA ALA A 16 -0.68 -1.99 -23.63
C ALA A 16 -1.14 -2.75 -22.38
N ILE A 17 -2.03 -2.11 -21.63
CA ILE A 17 -2.75 -2.65 -20.49
C ILE A 17 -4.20 -2.89 -20.90
N ALA A 18 -4.73 -4.08 -20.66
CA ALA A 18 -6.14 -4.39 -20.85
C ALA A 18 -6.66 -5.11 -19.60
N THR A 19 -7.78 -4.65 -19.05
CA THR A 19 -8.46 -5.26 -17.91
C THR A 19 -9.93 -5.46 -18.21
N LEU A 20 -10.39 -6.71 -18.15
CA LEU A 20 -11.79 -7.10 -18.27
C LEU A 20 -12.34 -7.44 -16.88
N PHE A 21 -13.51 -6.91 -16.54
CA PHE A 21 -14.26 -7.29 -15.35
C PHE A 21 -15.61 -7.91 -15.74
N LEU A 22 -15.93 -9.04 -15.12
CA LEU A 22 -17.18 -9.77 -15.29
C LEU A 22 -17.84 -9.91 -13.91
N PRO A 23 -19.08 -9.44 -13.73
CA PRO A 23 -19.81 -9.65 -12.47
C PRO A 23 -20.21 -11.13 -12.32
N ALA A 24 -20.12 -11.65 -11.10
CA ALA A 24 -20.46 -13.02 -10.71
C ALA A 24 -21.19 -13.03 -9.35
N GLY A 25 -22.42 -12.49 -9.33
CA GLY A 25 -23.18 -12.27 -8.10
C GLY A 25 -22.52 -11.20 -7.22
N ASP A 26 -22.24 -11.54 -5.97
CA ASP A 26 -21.49 -10.68 -5.03
C ASP A 26 -19.98 -10.62 -5.32
N ALA A 27 -19.49 -11.50 -6.20
CA ALA A 27 -18.10 -11.54 -6.62
C ALA A 27 -17.94 -10.92 -8.02
N ARG A 28 -16.69 -10.66 -8.40
CA ARG A 28 -16.31 -10.28 -9.76
C ARG A 28 -15.09 -11.06 -10.19
N VAL A 29 -15.07 -11.44 -11.46
CA VAL A 29 -13.91 -12.00 -12.12
C VAL A 29 -13.20 -10.87 -12.86
N LYS A 30 -11.90 -10.74 -12.66
CA LYS A 30 -11.05 -9.78 -13.34
C LYS A 30 -9.98 -10.54 -14.12
N ALA A 31 -9.81 -10.21 -15.39
CA ALA A 31 -8.66 -10.63 -16.19
C ALA A 31 -7.87 -9.38 -16.57
N SER A 32 -6.56 -9.37 -16.36
CA SER A 32 -5.72 -8.20 -16.66
C SER A 32 -4.42 -8.61 -17.34
N ILE A 33 -3.99 -7.81 -18.32
CA ILE A 33 -2.69 -7.88 -18.99
C ILE A 33 -2.07 -6.50 -18.85
N THR A 34 -0.81 -6.38 -18.42
CA THR A 34 -0.17 -5.07 -18.17
C THR A 34 1.01 -4.76 -19.10
N GLU A 35 1.51 -5.74 -19.84
CA GLU A 35 2.68 -5.62 -20.70
C GLU A 35 2.48 -6.44 -21.98
N ALA A 36 1.41 -6.15 -22.72
CA ALA A 36 1.29 -6.69 -24.08
C ALA A 36 2.31 -5.97 -24.97
N THR A 37 3.44 -6.64 -25.26
CA THR A 37 4.42 -6.18 -26.25
C THR A 37 4.11 -6.83 -27.60
N PHE A 38 4.01 -6.02 -28.65
CA PHE A 38 3.70 -6.48 -30.01
C PHE A 38 4.95 -6.66 -30.89
N SER A 39 6.14 -6.38 -30.36
CA SER A 39 7.39 -6.30 -31.13
C SER A 39 7.89 -7.65 -31.67
N LYS A 40 7.43 -8.79 -31.14
CA LYS A 40 7.77 -10.15 -31.60
C LYS A 40 6.55 -11.07 -31.76
N GLY A 41 5.36 -10.48 -31.94
CA GLY A 41 4.07 -11.19 -31.87
C GLY A 41 3.41 -11.10 -30.49
N PRO A 42 2.15 -11.54 -30.35
CA PRO A 42 1.41 -11.41 -29.10
C PRO A 42 2.06 -12.26 -28.00
N SER A 43 2.64 -11.60 -26.99
CA SER A 43 3.14 -12.25 -25.78
C SER A 43 2.28 -11.87 -24.57
N LEU A 44 1.88 -12.86 -23.78
CA LEU A 44 1.01 -12.70 -22.60
C LEU A 44 1.82 -12.70 -21.30
N ASN A 45 2.96 -12.00 -21.28
CA ASN A 45 3.96 -12.08 -20.21
C ASN A 45 3.49 -11.51 -18.86
N SER A 46 2.27 -10.97 -18.77
CA SER A 46 1.70 -10.36 -17.57
C SER A 46 0.20 -10.63 -17.39
N LEU A 47 -0.30 -11.72 -17.99
CA LEU A 47 -1.69 -12.12 -17.79
C LEU A 47 -1.94 -12.54 -16.34
N SER A 48 -2.94 -11.93 -15.72
CA SER A 48 -3.42 -12.26 -14.38
C SER A 48 -4.93 -12.47 -14.41
N LEU A 49 -5.39 -13.47 -13.67
CA LEU A 49 -6.80 -13.76 -13.43
C LEU A 49 -7.08 -13.57 -11.95
N SER A 50 -8.20 -12.97 -11.60
CA SER A 50 -8.57 -12.69 -10.21
C SER A 50 -10.05 -12.96 -10.00
N LEU A 51 -10.38 -13.65 -8.91
CA LEU A 51 -11.73 -13.79 -8.40
C LEU A 51 -11.79 -13.07 -7.06
N GLU A 52 -12.61 -12.02 -6.99
CA GLU A 52 -12.68 -11.18 -5.80
C GLU A 52 -14.14 -10.94 -5.37
N LYS A 53 -14.37 -11.06 -4.06
CA LYS A 53 -15.58 -10.57 -3.38
C LYS A 53 -15.16 -9.43 -2.46
N PRO A 54 -15.54 -8.17 -2.75
CA PRO A 54 -15.13 -7.02 -1.96
C PRO A 54 -15.38 -7.22 -0.46
N GLY A 55 -14.35 -6.98 0.36
CA GLY A 55 -14.40 -7.14 1.80
C GLY A 55 -14.44 -8.58 2.33
N SER A 56 -14.41 -9.60 1.46
CA SER A 56 -14.43 -11.02 1.85
C SER A 56 -13.20 -11.78 1.40
N PHE A 57 -12.88 -11.79 0.10
CA PHE A 57 -11.71 -12.51 -0.39
C PHE A 57 -11.22 -12.02 -1.75
N ILE A 58 -9.97 -12.32 -2.05
CA ILE A 58 -9.32 -12.16 -3.35
C ILE A 58 -8.51 -13.42 -3.62
N ILE A 59 -8.68 -14.00 -4.80
CA ILE A 59 -7.88 -15.13 -5.29
C ILE A 59 -7.28 -14.68 -6.62
N ASP A 60 -5.99 -14.36 -6.60
CA ASP A 60 -5.24 -13.96 -7.78
C ASP A 60 -4.42 -15.13 -8.31
N TYR A 61 -4.40 -15.31 -9.63
CA TYR A 61 -3.55 -16.22 -10.35
C TYR A 61 -2.72 -15.45 -11.37
N ASN A 62 -1.41 -15.48 -11.20
CA ASN A 62 -0.45 -14.98 -12.19
C ASN A 62 -0.16 -16.11 -13.18
N VAL A 63 -0.63 -15.97 -14.42
CA VAL A 63 -0.56 -17.05 -15.42
C VAL A 63 0.88 -17.35 -15.84
N PRO A 64 1.74 -16.36 -16.16
CA PRO A 64 3.14 -16.62 -16.52
C PRO A 64 3.93 -17.33 -15.41
N ASN A 65 3.77 -16.89 -14.16
CA ASN A 65 4.53 -17.43 -13.03
C ASN A 65 3.87 -18.68 -12.43
N GLN A 66 2.70 -19.07 -12.90
CA GLN A 66 1.87 -20.14 -12.34
C GLN A 66 1.69 -20.00 -10.82
N ASP A 67 1.53 -18.76 -10.35
CA ASP A 67 1.52 -18.43 -8.93
C ASP A 67 0.13 -18.00 -8.47
N PHE A 68 -0.25 -18.45 -7.28
CA PHE A 68 -1.50 -18.10 -6.63
C PHE A 68 -1.26 -17.22 -5.40
N ARG A 69 -2.10 -16.21 -5.26
CA ARG A 69 -2.28 -15.46 -4.02
C ARG A 69 -3.71 -15.58 -3.54
N PHE A 70 -3.85 -16.01 -2.30
CA PHE A 70 -5.12 -16.08 -1.59
C PHE A 70 -5.13 -15.01 -0.51
N GLN A 71 -6.19 -14.22 -0.47
CA GLN A 71 -6.42 -13.23 0.57
C GLN A 71 -7.84 -13.38 1.09
N PHE A 72 -7.99 -13.56 2.40
CA PHE A 72 -9.29 -13.66 3.06
C PHE A 72 -9.39 -12.54 4.09
N MET A 73 -10.48 -11.78 4.01
CA MET A 73 -10.75 -10.61 4.83
C MET A 73 -12.01 -10.86 5.65
N ASN A 74 -11.96 -10.52 6.93
CA ASN A 74 -13.13 -10.57 7.80
C ASN A 74 -13.10 -9.37 8.74
N THR A 75 -14.27 -8.88 9.13
CA THR A 75 -14.40 -7.87 10.18
C THR A 75 -15.38 -8.38 11.23
N VAL A 76 -14.89 -8.55 12.45
CA VAL A 76 -15.68 -8.96 13.61
C VAL A 76 -15.84 -7.77 14.57
N ARG A 77 -16.90 -7.75 15.38
CA ARG A 77 -17.07 -6.73 16.42
C ARG A 77 -16.67 -7.31 17.77
N LEU A 78 -15.66 -6.73 18.42
CA LEU A 78 -15.30 -7.04 19.80
C LEU A 78 -15.65 -5.83 20.66
N ALA A 79 -16.54 -6.01 21.64
CA ALA A 79 -17.05 -4.92 22.48
C ALA A 79 -17.52 -3.69 21.64
N GLU A 80 -18.30 -3.95 20.60
CA GLU A 80 -18.79 -2.96 19.61
C GLU A 80 -17.72 -2.29 18.73
N LYS A 81 -16.45 -2.58 18.94
CA LYS A 81 -15.35 -2.06 18.13
C LYS A 81 -15.05 -3.00 16.95
N PRO A 82 -14.95 -2.48 15.71
CA PRO A 82 -14.62 -3.30 14.56
C PRO A 82 -13.15 -3.73 14.62
N VAL A 83 -12.95 -5.03 14.47
CA VAL A 83 -11.65 -5.68 14.31
C VAL A 83 -11.60 -6.30 12.93
N SER A 84 -10.73 -5.75 12.08
CA SER A 84 -10.48 -6.28 10.75
C SER A 84 -9.30 -7.23 10.77
N LEU A 85 -9.48 -8.41 10.17
CA LEU A 85 -8.49 -9.46 10.01
C LEU A 85 -8.32 -9.73 8.52
N THR A 86 -7.07 -9.85 8.08
CA THR A 86 -6.71 -10.24 6.73
C THR A 86 -5.70 -11.37 6.81
N TYR A 87 -6.04 -12.52 6.25
CA TYR A 87 -5.09 -13.60 5.99
C TYR A 87 -4.61 -13.49 4.55
N THR A 88 -3.30 -13.64 4.32
CA THR A 88 -2.71 -13.68 2.99
C THR A 88 -1.79 -14.89 2.87
N HIS A 89 -1.95 -15.67 1.81
CA HIS A 89 -1.05 -16.76 1.43
C HIS A 89 -0.61 -16.59 -0.01
N MET A 90 0.70 -16.55 -0.24
CA MET A 90 1.32 -16.50 -1.56
C MET A 90 2.04 -17.81 -1.80
N LEU A 91 1.59 -18.57 -2.79
CA LEU A 91 2.04 -19.95 -3.03
C LEU A 91 3.50 -19.98 -3.52
N GLY A 92 3.85 -19.16 -4.50
CA GLY A 92 5.16 -19.08 -5.13
C GLY A 92 6.23 -18.54 -4.19
N ALA A 93 5.88 -17.53 -3.40
CA ALA A 93 6.73 -17.03 -2.32
C ALA A 93 6.75 -17.94 -1.07
N ARG A 94 5.87 -18.95 -1.01
CA ARG A 94 5.63 -19.79 0.18
C ARG A 94 5.45 -18.98 1.47
N GLN A 95 4.82 -17.81 1.34
CA GLN A 95 4.68 -16.85 2.41
C GLN A 95 3.24 -16.83 2.89
N THR A 96 3.08 -16.93 4.20
CA THR A 96 1.78 -16.75 4.87
C THR A 96 1.90 -15.61 5.86
N ALA A 97 0.92 -14.70 5.85
CA ALA A 97 0.84 -13.59 6.78
C ALA A 97 -0.60 -13.36 7.26
N ILE A 98 -0.72 -12.79 8.46
CA ILE A 98 -1.97 -12.28 9.01
C ILE A 98 -1.76 -10.82 9.41
N ASP A 99 -2.71 -9.99 9.02
CA ASP A 99 -2.83 -8.60 9.45
C ASP A 99 -4.11 -8.45 10.27
N GLY A 100 -3.99 -7.88 11.46
CA GLY A 100 -5.11 -7.48 12.31
C GLY A 100 -5.11 -5.98 12.52
N SER A 101 -6.28 -5.37 12.61
CA SER A 101 -6.41 -3.99 13.09
C SER A 101 -7.68 -3.78 13.89
N LEU A 102 -7.57 -3.04 14.98
CA LEU A 102 -8.63 -2.67 15.91
C LEU A 102 -8.73 -1.14 15.96
N GLN A 103 -9.91 -0.62 15.61
CA GLN A 103 -10.21 0.79 15.83
C GLN A 103 -10.76 0.96 17.26
N ILE A 104 -9.96 1.53 18.15
CA ILE A 104 -10.33 1.71 19.56
C ILE A 104 -11.34 2.85 19.68
N ASP A 105 -11.05 3.98 19.05
CA ASP A 105 -11.91 5.16 18.92
C ASP A 105 -11.50 5.96 17.67
N PRO A 106 -12.15 7.07 17.30
CA PRO A 106 -11.78 7.83 16.08
C PRO A 106 -10.32 8.31 16.03
N ALA A 107 -9.66 8.49 17.17
CA ALA A 107 -8.28 8.94 17.26
C ALA A 107 -7.26 7.79 17.38
N ASN A 108 -7.66 6.64 17.93
CA ASN A 108 -6.75 5.57 18.32
C ASN A 108 -7.01 4.29 17.52
N LYS A 109 -5.95 3.77 16.87
CA LYS A 109 -5.95 2.51 16.12
C LYS A 109 -4.74 1.66 16.48
N LEU A 110 -4.98 0.37 16.71
CA LEU A 110 -3.93 -0.64 16.89
C LEU A 110 -3.92 -1.56 15.67
N SER A 111 -2.74 -1.83 15.11
CA SER A 111 -2.54 -2.78 14.02
C SER A 111 -1.43 -3.76 14.36
N VAL A 112 -1.60 -5.01 13.96
CA VAL A 112 -0.63 -6.09 14.15
C VAL A 112 -0.44 -6.80 12.82
N ASN A 113 0.80 -7.05 12.43
CA ASN A 113 1.16 -7.91 11.31
C ASN A 113 2.01 -9.06 11.82
N TYR A 114 1.72 -10.27 11.35
CA TYR A 114 2.50 -11.47 11.63
C TYR A 114 2.76 -12.26 10.35
N SER A 115 4.02 -12.55 10.06
CA SER A 115 4.44 -13.39 8.92
C SER A 115 4.93 -14.74 9.43
N PHE A 116 4.18 -15.82 9.16
CA PHE A 116 4.44 -17.15 9.69
C PHE A 116 5.79 -17.73 9.26
N GLY A 117 6.19 -17.53 8.00
CA GLY A 117 7.43 -18.12 7.46
C GLY A 117 8.70 -17.50 8.03
N SER A 118 8.68 -16.21 8.36
CA SER A 118 9.84 -15.47 8.89
C SER A 118 9.78 -15.25 10.40
N GLY A 119 8.65 -15.55 11.05
CA GLY A 119 8.38 -15.17 12.44
C GLY A 119 8.30 -13.65 12.66
N ASN A 120 8.24 -12.86 11.58
CA ASN A 120 8.24 -11.42 11.72
C ASN A 120 6.91 -10.94 12.31
N CYS A 121 6.98 -10.18 13.40
CA CYS A 121 5.81 -9.62 14.08
C CYS A 121 6.00 -8.13 14.29
N LYS A 122 5.07 -7.32 13.79
CA LYS A 122 5.05 -5.87 13.96
C LYS A 122 3.77 -5.42 14.62
N VAL A 123 3.90 -4.59 15.64
CA VAL A 123 2.79 -3.94 16.32
C VAL A 123 2.89 -2.45 16.06
N LYS A 124 1.85 -1.86 15.46
CA LYS A 124 1.76 -0.44 15.15
C LYS A 124 0.61 0.19 15.93
N TYR A 125 0.90 1.24 16.66
CA TYR A 125 -0.14 2.12 17.22
C TYR A 125 -0.24 3.37 16.36
N ALA A 126 -1.44 3.89 16.16
CA ALA A 126 -1.67 5.14 15.46
C ALA A 126 -2.59 6.03 16.30
N TYR A 127 -2.12 7.24 16.57
CA TYR A 127 -2.82 8.26 17.33
C TYR A 127 -2.99 9.53 16.51
N ALA A 128 -4.23 9.87 16.21
CA ALA A 128 -4.59 11.14 15.60
C ALA A 128 -4.83 12.20 16.70
N HIS A 129 -4.02 13.24 16.67
CA HIS A 129 -4.00 14.33 17.66
C HIS A 129 -4.43 15.67 17.05
N GLY A 130 -5.03 16.51 17.89
CA GLY A 130 -5.44 17.86 17.55
C GLY A 130 -6.79 17.94 16.84
N GLU A 131 -7.21 19.17 16.55
CA GLU A 131 -8.46 19.44 15.84
C GLU A 131 -8.46 18.77 14.47
N PHE A 132 -9.55 18.05 14.17
CA PHE A 132 -9.71 17.22 12.96
C PHE A 132 -8.65 16.11 12.76
N GLY A 133 -7.86 15.76 13.78
CA GLY A 133 -6.86 14.69 13.69
C GLY A 133 -5.74 14.99 12.70
N ARG A 134 -5.37 16.26 12.55
CA ARG A 134 -4.38 16.71 11.56
C ARG A 134 -2.97 16.19 11.83
N ILE A 135 -2.64 15.87 13.09
CA ILE A 135 -1.37 15.28 13.47
C ILE A 135 -1.58 13.78 13.67
N LEU A 136 -0.77 12.94 13.04
CA LEU A 136 -0.80 11.50 13.20
C LEU A 136 0.56 11.02 13.70
N VAL A 137 0.57 10.37 14.86
CA VAL A 137 1.76 9.78 15.49
C VAL A 137 1.65 8.26 15.42
N GLU A 138 2.68 7.61 14.91
CA GLU A 138 2.67 6.19 14.59
C GLU A 138 3.96 5.49 15.06
N PRO A 139 4.06 5.08 16.34
CA PRO A 139 5.11 4.18 16.76
C PRO A 139 4.84 2.75 16.27
N VAL A 140 5.89 2.06 15.88
CA VAL A 140 5.87 0.67 15.41
C VAL A 140 6.95 -0.09 16.16
N TYR A 141 6.60 -1.23 16.73
CA TYR A 141 7.55 -2.14 17.34
C TYR A 141 7.69 -3.40 16.48
N ASP A 142 8.90 -3.69 16.01
CA ASP A 142 9.25 -4.93 15.32
C ASP A 142 9.82 -5.91 16.36
N LEU A 143 9.03 -6.92 16.75
CA LEU A 143 9.40 -7.90 17.76
C LEU A 143 10.57 -8.77 17.30
N SER A 144 10.62 -9.07 16.00
CA SER A 144 11.67 -9.90 15.39
C SER A 144 13.03 -9.21 15.38
N LYS A 145 13.05 -7.88 15.30
CA LYS A 145 14.28 -7.08 15.37
C LYS A 145 14.56 -6.49 16.74
N ASN A 146 13.57 -6.52 17.65
CA ASN A 146 13.61 -5.81 18.92
C ASN A 146 13.91 -4.30 18.72
N THR A 147 13.20 -3.66 17.79
CA THR A 147 13.41 -2.24 17.45
C THR A 147 12.12 -1.47 17.34
N TRP A 148 12.19 -0.18 17.68
CA TRP A 148 11.12 0.78 17.46
C TRP A 148 11.35 1.59 16.19
N ASP A 149 10.31 1.82 15.42
CA ASP A 149 10.27 2.83 14.37
C ASP A 149 9.20 3.85 14.72
N PHE A 150 9.39 5.10 14.31
CA PHE A 150 8.46 6.18 14.59
C PHE A 150 8.11 6.92 13.31
N ALA A 151 6.85 7.26 13.13
CA ALA A 151 6.45 8.23 12.12
C ALA A 151 5.52 9.28 12.74
N VAL A 152 5.71 10.53 12.34
CA VAL A 152 4.82 11.64 12.66
C VAL A 152 4.46 12.33 11.36
N SER A 153 3.18 12.62 11.17
CA SER A 153 2.74 13.44 10.04
C SER A 153 1.79 14.53 10.50
N LYS A 154 1.79 15.66 9.80
CA LYS A 154 0.88 16.76 10.03
C LYS A 154 0.33 17.24 8.69
N LYS A 155 -1.00 17.29 8.58
CA LYS A 155 -1.70 17.87 7.43
C LYS A 155 -2.03 19.34 7.71
N TYR A 156 -1.98 20.14 6.65
CA TYR A 156 -2.30 21.56 6.65
C TYR A 156 -3.42 21.83 5.64
N ASP A 157 -4.09 22.96 5.82
CA ASP A 157 -5.07 23.43 4.83
C ASP A 157 -4.38 23.73 3.49
N GLY A 158 -5.08 23.54 2.38
CA GLY A 158 -4.52 23.73 1.04
C GLY A 158 -3.82 22.52 0.42
N GLY A 159 -3.90 21.35 1.07
CA GLY A 159 -3.40 20.07 0.52
C GLY A 159 -1.95 19.73 0.91
N ASP A 160 -1.35 20.53 1.78
CA ASP A 160 0.00 20.33 2.29
C ASP A 160 0.07 19.30 3.41
N SER A 161 1.15 18.52 3.44
CA SER A 161 1.45 17.59 4.52
C SER A 161 2.95 17.47 4.74
N LEU A 162 3.35 17.47 6.00
CA LEU A 162 4.72 17.20 6.43
C LEU A 162 4.76 15.87 7.15
N LYS A 163 5.79 15.07 6.89
CA LYS A 163 6.00 13.77 7.53
C LYS A 163 7.46 13.63 7.92
N ALA A 164 7.68 13.15 9.13
CA ALA A 164 8.97 12.69 9.62
C ALA A 164 8.86 11.20 9.94
N ASN A 165 9.89 10.42 9.62
CA ASN A 165 10.00 9.03 10.03
C ASN A 165 11.40 8.73 10.53
N TYR A 166 11.52 7.87 11.54
CA TYR A 166 12.80 7.41 12.06
C TYR A 166 12.76 5.90 12.22
N GLN A 167 13.71 5.24 11.59
CA GLN A 167 13.90 3.79 11.70
C GLN A 167 15.08 3.51 12.62
N THR A 168 14.85 2.90 13.79
CA THR A 168 15.93 2.72 14.76
C THR A 168 16.96 1.70 14.29
N SER A 169 16.53 0.63 13.61
CA SER A 169 17.44 -0.43 13.17
C SER A 169 18.48 0.06 12.15
N SER A 170 18.05 0.93 11.22
CA SER A 170 18.90 1.49 10.17
C SER A 170 19.47 2.86 10.53
N LYS A 171 18.99 3.47 11.62
CA LYS A 171 19.28 4.85 12.04
C LYS A 171 18.98 5.87 10.94
N VAL A 172 17.99 5.61 10.09
CA VAL A 172 17.59 6.51 9.01
C VAL A 172 16.49 7.43 9.48
N LEU A 173 16.71 8.74 9.35
CA LEU A 173 15.71 9.79 9.53
C LEU A 173 15.23 10.27 8.16
N GLY A 174 13.95 10.10 7.86
CA GLY A 174 13.30 10.61 6.67
C GLY A 174 12.42 11.81 6.97
N LEU A 175 12.51 12.85 6.13
CA LEU A 175 11.59 13.99 6.10
C LEU A 175 10.92 14.05 4.73
N GLU A 176 9.63 14.32 4.70
CA GLU A 176 8.85 14.43 3.48
C GLU A 176 7.88 15.61 3.60
N TRP A 177 7.82 16.40 2.54
CA TRP A 177 6.80 17.41 2.31
C TRP A 177 6.06 17.04 1.03
N ASN A 178 4.78 16.81 1.15
CA ASN A 178 3.90 16.56 0.03
C ASN A 178 2.84 17.66 -0.06
N ARG A 179 2.65 18.21 -1.25
CA ARG A 179 1.55 19.10 -1.59
C ARG A 179 0.70 18.43 -2.64
N ASP A 180 -0.58 18.27 -2.33
CA ASP A 180 -1.59 17.79 -3.28
C ASP A 180 -2.66 18.87 -3.44
N SER A 181 -2.41 19.81 -4.37
CA SER A 181 -3.25 20.99 -4.58
C SER A 181 -3.71 21.06 -6.04
N LYS A 182 -5.02 21.20 -6.23
CA LYS A 182 -5.61 21.41 -7.57
C LYS A 182 -5.27 22.77 -8.17
N THR A 183 -4.95 23.77 -7.35
CA THR A 183 -4.70 25.15 -7.81
C THR A 183 -3.22 25.46 -7.96
N ASN A 184 -2.38 24.94 -7.06
CA ASN A 184 -0.96 25.31 -6.99
C ASN A 184 -0.02 24.18 -7.46
N GLY A 185 -0.59 23.12 -8.06
CA GLY A 185 0.13 21.94 -8.51
C GLY A 185 0.41 20.93 -7.39
N CYS A 186 0.84 19.75 -7.79
CA CYS A 186 1.19 18.67 -6.88
C CYS A 186 2.71 18.44 -6.89
N PHE A 187 3.33 18.31 -5.73
CA PHE A 187 4.74 17.94 -5.64
C PHE A 187 5.02 17.18 -4.36
N LYS A 188 6.16 16.50 -4.35
CA LYS A 188 6.73 15.92 -3.16
C LYS A 188 8.24 16.15 -3.09
N ILE A 189 8.70 16.60 -1.94
CA ILE A 189 10.11 16.77 -1.62
C ILE A 189 10.41 15.85 -0.44
N SER A 190 11.47 15.06 -0.53
CA SER A 190 11.90 14.18 0.55
C SER A 190 13.40 14.25 0.77
N ALA A 191 13.82 14.07 2.02
CA ALA A 191 15.21 14.00 2.41
C ALA A 191 15.40 12.82 3.38
N ALA A 192 16.47 12.05 3.20
CA ALA A 192 16.82 10.94 4.07
C ALA A 192 18.25 11.09 4.59
N PHE A 193 18.41 11.01 5.90
CA PHE A 193 19.68 11.13 6.61
C PHE A 193 20.03 9.77 7.22
N ASN A 194 21.20 9.23 6.90
CA ASN A 194 21.74 8.07 7.60
C ASN A 194 22.49 8.54 8.85
N LEU A 195 21.84 8.50 10.01
CA LEU A 195 22.43 8.96 11.28
C LEU A 195 23.44 7.97 11.87
N ALA A 196 23.67 6.83 11.21
CA ALA A 196 24.81 5.97 11.55
C ALA A 196 26.15 6.57 11.10
N GLU A 197 26.12 7.48 10.12
CA GLU A 197 27.32 8.11 9.57
C GLU A 197 27.71 9.36 10.36
N LYS A 198 29.02 9.56 10.57
CA LYS A 198 29.56 10.70 11.34
C LYS A 198 29.26 12.05 10.69
N ASN A 199 29.24 12.10 9.36
CA ASN A 199 28.87 13.26 8.54
C ASN A 199 27.71 12.86 7.61
N ALA A 200 26.49 12.85 8.14
CA ALA A 200 25.31 12.41 7.40
C ALA A 200 24.92 13.42 6.31
N ILE A 201 25.35 13.19 5.07
CA ILE A 201 24.90 13.97 3.91
C ILE A 201 23.50 13.45 3.51
N PRO A 202 22.47 14.32 3.45
CA PRO A 202 21.13 13.87 3.09
C PRO A 202 21.05 13.45 1.64
N LYS A 203 20.33 12.35 1.39
CA LYS A 203 19.80 12.04 0.05
C LYS A 203 18.51 12.82 -0.13
N VAL A 204 18.49 13.74 -1.09
CA VAL A 204 17.33 14.60 -1.38
C VAL A 204 16.68 14.15 -2.69
N PHE A 205 15.35 14.10 -2.71
CA PHE A 205 14.55 13.77 -3.87
C PHE A 205 13.40 14.76 -3.99
N ALA A 206 13.12 15.20 -5.21
CA ALA A 206 12.01 16.11 -5.51
C ALA A 206 11.29 15.61 -6.77
N GLU A 207 9.97 15.53 -6.69
CA GLU A 207 9.08 15.16 -7.78
C GLU A 207 7.93 16.17 -7.88
N SER A 208 7.47 16.43 -9.11
CA SER A 208 6.34 17.31 -9.38
C SER A 208 5.40 16.61 -10.36
N THR A 209 4.10 16.82 -10.19
CA THR A 209 3.05 16.27 -11.07
C THR A 209 2.15 17.41 -11.52
N LEU A 210 2.01 17.53 -12.85
CA LEU A 210 1.14 18.48 -13.50
C LEU A 210 -0.08 17.73 -14.02
N ASN A 211 -1.25 18.02 -13.44
CA ASN A 211 -2.52 17.49 -13.90
C ASN A 211 -3.20 18.53 -14.78
N TYR A 212 -3.52 18.16 -16.02
CA TYR A 212 -4.31 18.98 -16.94
C TYR A 212 -5.70 18.35 -17.07
N ASP A 213 -6.73 19.05 -16.63
CA ASP A 213 -8.12 18.70 -16.90
C ASP A 213 -8.55 19.42 -18.20
N PHE A 214 -9.00 18.66 -19.20
CA PHE A 214 -9.62 19.17 -20.43
C PHE A 214 -11.14 19.19 -20.30
#